data_AF-A0A366EBV2-F1
#
_entry.id   AF-A0A366EBV2-F1
#
_cell.length_a   1.000
_cell.length_b   1.000
_cell.length_c   1.000
_cell.angle_alpha   90.00
_cell.angle_beta   90.00
_cell.angle_gamma   90.00
#
_symmetry.space_group_name_H-M   'P 1'
#
loop_
_entity.id
_entity.type
_entity.pdbx_description
1 polymer ?
#
loop_
_entity_poly.entity_id
_entity_poly.type
_entity_poly.pdbx_seq_one_letter_code
_entity_poly.pdbx_strand_id
1 'polypeptide(L)'
;MKTWNKFGRPVNKGAEEIKIFAPIKKKEKEIGEKTKKEVERNVVKGYRMTNVFNVNDPNGVPLPLNPIVTKNVKESEFAEKLYMPMVNKITNELPVVVNQDYKDPSNGYYSSLEHKMLIHTLILRINSRL
;
A
#
# COMPACT_ATOMS: atom_id res chain seq x y z
N MET A 1 3.85 20.43 11.46
CA MET A 1 4.77 20.21 12.61
C MET A 1 4.17 19.39 13.76
N LYS A 2 2.90 19.61 14.17
CA LYS A 2 2.29 18.91 15.34
C LYS A 2 2.38 17.37 15.29
N THR A 3 2.29 16.75 14.12
CA THR A 3 2.33 15.29 13.98
C THR A 3 3.67 14.70 14.43
N TRP A 4 4.79 15.21 13.89
CA TRP A 4 6.14 14.76 14.24
C TRP A 4 6.47 15.02 15.73
N ASN A 5 6.02 16.15 16.29
CA ASN A 5 6.16 16.43 17.72
C ASN A 5 5.40 15.43 18.61
N LYS A 6 4.19 14.97 18.20
CA LYS A 6 3.45 13.93 18.92
C LYS A 6 4.20 12.60 18.98
N PHE A 7 5.07 12.34 18.00
CA PHE A 7 5.93 11.16 17.96
C PHE A 7 7.29 11.37 18.63
N GLY A 8 7.49 12.49 19.36
CA GLY A 8 8.76 12.78 20.03
C GLY A 8 9.91 13.03 19.05
N ARG A 9 9.60 13.50 17.83
CA ARG A 9 10.58 13.75 16.77
C ARG A 9 10.39 15.14 16.17
N PRO A 10 10.86 16.23 16.79
CA PRO A 10 10.76 17.55 16.17
C PRO A 10 11.51 17.62 14.83
N VAL A 11 10.92 18.32 13.85
CA VAL A 11 11.55 18.59 12.54
C VAL A 11 12.75 19.53 12.74
N ASN A 12 13.88 19.24 12.10
CA ASN A 12 15.08 20.06 12.17
C ASN A 12 14.84 21.48 11.63
N LYS A 13 15.48 22.47 12.25
CA LYS A 13 15.43 23.86 11.78
C LYS A 13 16.07 23.95 10.38
N GLY A 14 15.40 24.61 9.45
CA GLY A 14 15.87 24.77 8.07
C GLY A 14 15.54 23.59 7.15
N ALA A 15 14.85 22.55 7.63
CA ALA A 15 14.37 21.47 6.75
C ALA A 15 13.36 22.00 5.72
N GLU A 16 13.52 21.61 4.47
CA GLU A 16 12.63 21.99 3.38
C GLU A 16 11.33 21.18 3.42
N GLU A 17 10.22 21.86 3.17
CA GLU A 17 8.89 21.25 3.15
C GLU A 17 8.56 20.68 1.77
N ILE A 18 7.99 19.48 1.75
CA ILE A 18 7.40 18.88 0.56
C ILE A 18 5.90 19.19 0.55
N LYS A 19 5.42 19.84 -0.50
CA LYS A 19 4.01 20.20 -0.65
C LYS A 19 3.23 19.08 -1.33
N ILE A 20 2.17 18.60 -0.67
CA ILE A 20 1.26 17.57 -1.21
C ILE A 20 -0.19 18.04 -1.17
N PHE A 21 -1.02 17.50 -2.06
CA PHE A 21 -2.46 17.65 -1.98
C PHE A 21 -3.06 16.64 -1.00
N ALA A 22 -3.68 17.12 0.07
CA ALA A 22 -4.37 16.28 1.05
C ALA A 22 -5.89 16.47 0.95
N PRO A 23 -6.69 15.39 1.01
CA PRO A 23 -8.14 15.48 0.94
C PRO A 23 -8.73 16.17 2.18
N ILE A 24 -9.72 17.02 1.95
CA ILE A 24 -10.54 17.62 3.01
C ILE A 24 -11.75 16.72 3.23
N LYS A 25 -11.76 16.02 4.37
CA LYS A 25 -12.86 15.13 4.77
C LYS A 25 -13.86 15.89 5.62
N LYS A 26 -15.15 15.78 5.29
CA LYS A 26 -16.25 16.33 6.08
C LYS A 26 -17.25 15.22 6.40
N LYS A 27 -17.72 15.20 7.65
CA LYS A 27 -18.86 14.38 8.06
C LYS A 27 -20.13 15.01 7.55
N GLU A 28 -20.88 14.27 6.76
CA GLU A 28 -22.19 14.68 6.28
C GLU A 28 -23.20 13.62 6.65
N LYS A 29 -24.41 14.09 6.93
CA LYS A 29 -25.53 13.24 7.27
C LYS A 29 -26.41 13.14 6.04
N GLU A 30 -26.59 11.93 5.56
CA GLU A 30 -27.48 11.63 4.43
C GLU A 30 -28.56 10.68 4.92
N ILE A 31 -29.79 10.85 4.42
CA ILE A 31 -30.84 9.86 4.65
C ILE A 31 -30.54 8.68 3.74
N GLY A 32 -30.25 7.52 4.32
CA GLY A 32 -29.95 6.32 3.55
C GLY A 32 -31.13 5.93 2.68
N GLU A 33 -30.96 5.89 1.36
CA GLU A 33 -32.02 5.63 0.37
C GLU A 33 -32.82 4.35 0.66
N LYS A 34 -32.17 3.32 1.23
CA LYS A 34 -32.80 2.02 1.56
C LYS A 34 -33.39 1.95 2.96
N THR A 35 -32.79 2.64 3.94
CA THR A 35 -33.15 2.49 5.36
C THR A 35 -33.99 3.64 5.90
N LYS A 36 -34.09 4.77 5.16
CA LYS A 36 -34.67 6.05 5.58
C LYS A 36 -34.13 6.57 6.93
N LYS A 37 -32.97 6.05 7.36
CA LYS A 37 -32.28 6.46 8.59
C LYS A 37 -31.16 7.42 8.25
N GLU A 38 -30.89 8.34 9.15
CA GLU A 38 -29.76 9.25 9.06
C GLU A 38 -28.45 8.45 9.17
N VAL A 39 -27.64 8.45 8.11
CA VAL A 39 -26.34 7.78 8.07
C VAL A 39 -25.26 8.86 7.97
N GLU A 40 -24.33 8.84 8.91
CA GLU A 40 -23.15 9.71 8.87
C GLU A 40 -22.11 9.11 7.93
N ARG A 41 -21.68 9.89 6.92
CA ARG A 41 -20.65 9.49 5.95
C ARG A 41 -19.53 10.52 5.92
N ASN A 42 -18.31 10.03 5.75
CA ASN A 42 -17.15 10.89 5.50
C ASN A 42 -17.03 11.13 4.00
N VAL A 43 -17.30 12.36 3.56
CA VAL A 43 -17.22 12.76 2.16
C VAL A 43 -15.97 13.60 1.94
N VAL A 44 -15.28 13.38 0.81
CA VAL A 44 -14.18 14.25 0.36
C VAL A 44 -14.78 15.44 -0.39
N LYS A 45 -14.50 16.65 0.08
CA LYS A 45 -15.06 17.89 -0.51
C LYS A 45 -14.07 18.67 -1.38
N GLY A 46 -12.84 18.22 -1.43
CA GLY A 46 -11.77 18.86 -2.19
C GLY A 46 -10.42 18.51 -1.61
N TYR A 47 -9.41 19.24 -2.06
CA TYR A 47 -8.01 19.03 -1.67
C TYR A 47 -7.41 20.36 -1.22
N ARG A 48 -6.52 20.29 -0.23
CA ARG A 48 -5.69 21.43 0.19
C ARG A 48 -4.22 21.10 0.06
N MET A 49 -3.41 22.12 -0.19
CA MET A 49 -1.96 21.97 -0.08
C MET A 49 -1.58 21.82 1.40
N THR A 50 -0.76 20.82 1.72
CA THR A 50 -0.20 20.62 3.06
C THR A 50 1.27 20.26 2.99
N ASN A 51 1.99 20.63 4.03
CA ASN A 51 3.43 20.41 4.13
C ASN A 51 3.70 19.08 4.85
N VAL A 52 4.51 18.24 4.22
CA VAL A 52 5.10 17.03 4.80
C VAL A 52 6.62 17.15 4.77
N PHE A 53 7.30 16.32 5.54
CA PHE A 53 8.75 16.33 5.67
C PHE A 53 9.30 14.93 5.42
N ASN A 54 10.52 14.83 4.92
CA ASN A 54 11.21 13.55 4.75
C ASN A 54 11.38 12.90 6.12
N VAL A 55 11.33 11.57 6.20
CA VAL A 55 11.51 10.83 7.46
C VAL A 55 12.89 11.06 8.09
N ASN A 56 13.86 11.52 7.29
CA ASN A 56 15.21 11.84 7.71
C ASN A 56 15.35 13.27 8.29
N ASP A 57 14.36 14.16 8.09
CA ASP A 57 14.43 15.56 8.54
C ASP A 57 14.14 15.73 10.05
N PRO A 58 13.33 14.90 10.71
CA PRO A 58 13.11 14.97 12.16
C PRO A 58 14.11 14.12 12.94
N ASN A 59 14.72 14.73 13.96
CA ASN A 59 15.53 14.05 14.97
C ASN A 59 14.68 13.72 16.20
N GLY A 60 14.95 12.60 16.88
CA GLY A 60 14.24 12.21 18.11
C GLY A 60 14.14 10.71 18.27
N VAL A 61 13.03 10.24 18.87
CA VAL A 61 12.78 8.81 19.12
C VAL A 61 13.07 7.97 17.86
N PRO A 62 13.86 6.89 17.93
CA PRO A 62 14.21 6.07 16.76
C PRO A 62 13.00 5.64 15.93
N LEU A 63 13.16 5.56 14.61
CA LEU A 63 12.11 5.01 13.75
C LEU A 63 11.97 3.51 14.07
N PRO A 64 10.76 2.93 13.95
CA PRO A 64 10.61 1.48 14.06
C PRO A 64 11.56 0.78 13.09
N LEU A 65 12.30 -0.21 13.60
CA LEU A 65 13.42 -0.87 12.92
C LEU A 65 13.03 -1.78 11.75
N ASN A 66 11.74 -1.91 11.46
CA ASN A 66 11.22 -2.86 10.48
C ASN A 66 10.88 -2.12 9.18
N PRO A 67 11.82 -1.96 8.22
CA PRO A 67 11.44 -1.58 6.87
C PRO A 67 10.49 -2.66 6.32
N ILE A 68 9.33 -2.23 5.83
CA ILE A 68 8.26 -3.12 5.33
C ILE A 68 8.75 -3.97 4.12
N VAL A 69 9.83 -3.54 3.47
CA VAL A 69 10.42 -4.25 2.32
C VAL A 69 11.94 -4.26 2.49
N THR A 70 12.52 -5.43 2.73
CA THR A 70 13.98 -5.61 2.71
C THR A 70 14.45 -5.58 1.26
N LYS A 71 15.48 -4.78 0.95
CA LYS A 71 16.03 -4.67 -0.42
C LYS A 71 16.53 -6.02 -0.96
N ASN A 72 17.05 -6.88 -0.08
CA ASN A 72 17.50 -8.23 -0.42
C ASN A 72 16.80 -9.22 0.53
N VAL A 73 15.92 -10.05 -0.02
CA VAL A 73 15.31 -11.17 0.71
C VAL A 73 16.19 -12.38 0.44
N LYS A 74 16.83 -12.93 1.46
CA LYS A 74 17.57 -14.20 1.29
C LYS A 74 16.59 -15.33 1.01
N GLU A 75 17.03 -16.31 0.23
CA GLU A 75 16.30 -17.58 0.13
C GLU A 75 16.03 -18.13 1.53
N SER A 76 14.82 -18.65 1.72
CA SER A 76 14.36 -19.15 3.01
C SER A 76 13.47 -20.35 2.75
N GLU A 77 13.83 -21.49 3.33
CA GLU A 77 12.97 -22.68 3.28
C GLU A 77 11.55 -22.38 3.79
N PHE A 78 11.42 -21.48 4.75
CA PHE A 78 10.13 -21.04 5.27
C PHE A 78 9.33 -20.30 4.19
N ALA A 79 9.96 -19.39 3.44
CA ALA A 79 9.31 -18.68 2.35
C ALA A 79 8.89 -19.63 1.22
N GLU A 80 9.73 -20.60 0.87
CA GLU A 80 9.39 -21.62 -0.14
C GLU A 80 8.19 -22.46 0.29
N LYS A 81 8.15 -22.90 1.54
CA LYS A 81 7.03 -23.68 2.10
C LYS A 81 5.72 -22.88 2.18
N LEU A 82 5.80 -21.56 2.41
CA LEU A 82 4.62 -20.69 2.49
C LEU A 82 4.14 -20.13 1.17
N TYR A 83 4.96 -20.21 0.12
CA TYR A 83 4.68 -19.55 -1.15
C TYR A 83 3.34 -19.97 -1.76
N MET A 84 3.15 -21.26 -2.04
CA MET A 84 1.91 -21.76 -2.64
C MET A 84 0.67 -21.58 -1.74
N PRO A 85 0.74 -21.87 -0.42
CA PRO A 85 -0.36 -21.55 0.50
C PRO A 85 -0.80 -20.09 0.45
N MET A 86 0.14 -19.14 0.40
CA MET A 86 -0.16 -17.72 0.34
C MET A 86 -0.76 -17.32 -1.01
N VAL A 87 -0.20 -17.81 -2.12
CA VAL A 87 -0.76 -17.60 -3.46
C VAL A 87 -2.21 -18.10 -3.52
N ASN A 88 -2.47 -19.33 -3.07
CA ASN A 88 -3.82 -19.90 -3.07
C ASN A 88 -4.80 -19.07 -2.24
N LYS A 89 -4.35 -18.54 -1.08
CA LYS A 89 -5.18 -17.66 -0.25
C LYS A 89 -5.54 -16.36 -0.97
N ILE A 90 -4.57 -15.76 -1.66
CA ILE A 90 -4.76 -14.53 -2.46
C ILE A 90 -5.71 -14.80 -3.63
N THR A 91 -5.52 -15.88 -4.39
CA THR A 91 -6.34 -16.21 -5.56
C THR A 91 -7.77 -16.60 -5.19
N ASN A 92 -8.02 -17.03 -3.95
CA ASN A 92 -9.38 -17.29 -3.46
C ASN A 92 -10.16 -15.99 -3.16
N GLU A 93 -9.48 -14.90 -2.84
CA GLU A 93 -10.10 -13.64 -2.39
C GLU A 93 -10.05 -12.54 -3.45
N LEU A 94 -9.08 -12.60 -4.35
CA LEU A 94 -8.85 -11.64 -5.41
C LEU A 94 -8.87 -12.34 -6.78
N PRO A 95 -9.26 -11.63 -7.86
CA PRO A 95 -9.31 -12.19 -9.20
C PRO A 95 -7.90 -12.29 -9.83
N VAL A 96 -7.01 -12.98 -9.14
CA VAL A 96 -5.62 -13.23 -9.55
C VAL A 96 -5.51 -14.67 -10.01
N VAL A 97 -4.87 -14.89 -11.17
CA VAL A 97 -4.62 -16.20 -11.74
C VAL A 97 -3.12 -16.34 -11.98
N VAL A 98 -2.52 -17.39 -11.43
CA VAL A 98 -1.11 -17.70 -11.65
C VAL A 98 -1.00 -18.70 -12.79
N ASN A 99 -0.25 -18.36 -13.84
CA ASN A 99 -0.02 -19.25 -14.97
C ASN A 99 1.47 -19.59 -15.07
N GLN A 100 1.78 -20.88 -15.07
CA GLN A 100 3.15 -21.41 -15.20
C GLN A 100 3.59 -21.48 -16.67
N ASP A 101 2.63 -21.65 -17.58
CA ASP A 101 2.86 -21.82 -19.02
C ASP A 101 2.68 -20.49 -19.77
N TYR A 102 2.84 -19.35 -19.09
CA TYR A 102 2.73 -18.03 -19.71
C TYR A 102 3.94 -17.77 -20.60
N LYS A 103 3.70 -17.62 -21.91
CA LYS A 103 4.75 -17.56 -22.93
C LYS A 103 5.11 -16.16 -23.40
N ASP A 104 4.32 -15.16 -23.01
CA ASP A 104 4.57 -13.78 -23.41
C ASP A 104 5.77 -13.22 -22.63
N PRO A 105 6.62 -12.37 -23.24
CA PRO A 105 7.76 -11.75 -22.55
C PRO A 105 7.36 -10.86 -21.37
N SER A 106 6.10 -10.44 -21.29
CA SER A 106 5.58 -9.69 -20.16
C SER A 106 5.50 -10.54 -18.90
N ASN A 107 5.30 -9.86 -17.79
CA ASN A 107 5.15 -10.46 -16.47
C ASN A 107 3.71 -10.91 -16.17
N GLY A 108 2.82 -10.84 -17.16
CA GLY A 108 1.40 -11.05 -17.02
C GLY A 108 0.60 -9.87 -17.57
N TYR A 109 -0.72 -9.93 -17.41
CA TYR A 109 -1.64 -8.93 -17.94
C TYR A 109 -2.94 -8.84 -17.12
N TYR A 110 -3.66 -7.74 -17.30
CA TYR A 110 -5.02 -7.60 -16.81
C TYR A 110 -6.02 -7.77 -17.97
N SER A 111 -6.97 -8.68 -17.81
CA SER A 111 -8.12 -8.81 -18.72
C SER A 111 -9.28 -7.98 -18.17
N SER A 112 -9.63 -6.89 -18.85
CA SER A 112 -10.82 -6.10 -18.50
C SER A 112 -12.11 -6.85 -18.75
N LEU A 113 -12.14 -7.71 -19.77
CA LEU A 113 -13.30 -8.52 -20.14
C LEU A 113 -13.64 -9.55 -19.06
N GLU A 114 -12.62 -10.25 -18.56
CA GLU A 114 -12.79 -11.31 -17.56
C GLU A 114 -12.58 -10.82 -16.12
N HIS A 115 -12.29 -9.52 -15.97
CA HIS A 115 -11.95 -8.88 -14.70
C HIS A 115 -10.91 -9.65 -13.89
N LYS A 116 -9.85 -10.14 -14.55
CA LYS A 116 -8.79 -10.97 -13.93
C LYS A 116 -7.39 -10.45 -14.20
N MET A 117 -6.51 -10.61 -13.21
CA MET A 117 -5.07 -10.38 -13.34
C MET A 117 -4.38 -11.74 -13.53
N LEU A 118 -3.77 -11.96 -14.68
CA LEU A 118 -2.90 -13.12 -14.91
C LEU A 118 -1.46 -12.73 -14.59
N ILE A 119 -0.79 -13.53 -13.77
CA ILE A 119 0.60 -13.32 -13.38
C ILE A 119 1.42 -14.53 -13.80
N HIS A 120 2.57 -14.27 -14.42
CA HIS A 120 3.54 -15.30 -14.74
C HIS A 120 4.25 -15.80 -13.47
N THR A 121 4.30 -17.11 -13.28
CA THR A 121 4.79 -17.72 -12.02
C THR A 121 6.23 -17.34 -11.66
N LEU A 122 7.08 -17.04 -12.66
CA LEU A 122 8.49 -16.73 -12.40
C LEU A 122 8.71 -15.43 -11.61
N ILE A 123 7.81 -14.45 -11.65
CA ILE A 123 8.00 -13.16 -10.95
C ILE A 123 8.02 -13.31 -9.44
N LEU A 124 7.19 -14.20 -8.94
CA LEU A 124 7.13 -14.48 -7.52
C LEU A 124 8.35 -15.27 -7.04
N ARG A 125 9.13 -15.83 -7.96
CA ARG A 125 10.43 -16.47 -7.72
C ARG A 125 11.61 -15.50 -7.81
N ILE A 126 11.46 -14.31 -8.41
CA ILE A 126 12.61 -13.45 -8.79
C ILE A 126 13.33 -12.82 -7.58
N ASN A 127 12.76 -12.83 -6.37
CA ASN A 127 13.53 -12.46 -5.17
C ASN A 127 14.37 -13.61 -4.57
N SER A 128 14.45 -14.78 -5.22
CA SER A 128 15.25 -15.91 -4.74
C SER A 128 16.59 -16.07 -5.50
N ARG A 129 16.76 -15.46 -6.67
CA ARG A 129 17.98 -15.64 -7.50
C ARG A 129 18.73 -14.35 -7.78
N LEU A 130 19.18 -13.64 -6.74
CA LEU A 130 20.29 -12.66 -6.80
C LEU A 130 21.02 -12.60 -5.45
#